data_AF-A0A924GA04-F1
#
_entry.id   AF-A0A924GA04-F1
#
_cell.length_a   1.000
_cell.length_b   1.000
_cell.length_c   1.000
_cell.angle_alpha   90.00
_cell.angle_beta   90.00
_cell.angle_gamma   90.00
#
_symmetry.space_group_name_H-M   'P 1'
#
loop_
_entity.id
_entity.type
_entity.pdbx_description
1 polymer ?
#
loop_
_entity_poly.entity_id
_entity_poly.type
_entity_poly.pdbx_seq_one_letter_code
_entity_poly.pdbx_strand_id
1 'polypeptide(L)' 'MKWEGKISSKSNIAIGLFYQAGFEHFLQPRLAFNVNFDVDVSKHFAIGFKYGGIYDVQPVVPINKFYYTLSNNLIYKL' A
#
# COMPACT_ATOMS: atom_id res chain seq x y z
N MET A 1 7.08 9.65 0.39
CA MET A 1 6.05 10.42 -0.32
C MET A 1 4.71 9.75 -0.13
N LYS A 2 3.68 10.50 0.27
CA LYS A 2 2.31 10.00 0.41
C LYS A 2 1.39 10.92 -0.38
N TRP A 3 0.49 10.35 -1.15
CA TRP A 3 -0.53 11.04 -1.91
C TRP A 3 -1.89 10.42 -1.61
N GLU A 4 -2.90 11.26 -1.46
CA GLU A 4 -4.28 10.85 -1.24
C GLU A 4 -5.19 11.71 -2.13
N GLY A 5 -6.22 11.11 -2.71
CA GLY A 5 -7.10 11.82 -3.61
C GLY A 5 -8.42 11.11 -3.85
N LYS A 6 -9.40 11.89 -4.33
CA LYS A 6 -10.66 11.36 -4.84
C LYS A 6 -10.57 11.26 -6.35
N ILE A 7 -10.70 10.05 -6.90
CA ILE A 7 -10.79 9.84 -8.35
C ILE A 7 -12.18 10.22 -8.85
N SER A 8 -13.21 10.01 -8.02
CA SER A 8 -14.60 10.38 -8.30
C SER A 8 -15.34 10.69 -6.99
N SER A 9 -16.62 11.05 -7.06
CA SER A 9 -17.47 11.24 -5.87
C SER A 9 -17.67 9.96 -5.05
N LYS A 10 -17.38 8.79 -5.63
CA LYS A 10 -17.58 7.47 -5.02
C LYS A 10 -16.29 6.69 -4.80
N SER A 11 -15.13 7.23 -5.18
CA SER A 11 -13.88 6.48 -5.15
C SER A 11 -12.71 7.29 -4.62
N ASN A 12 -11.99 6.72 -3.67
CA ASN A 12 -10.81 7.30 -3.06
C ASN A 12 -9.61 6.42 -3.35
N ILE A 13 -8.45 7.06 -3.42
CA ILE A 13 -7.17 6.39 -3.60
C ILE A 13 -6.14 7.02 -2.69
N ALA A 14 -5.27 6.20 -2.12
CA ALA A 14 -4.12 6.61 -1.37
C ALA A 14 -2.91 5.81 -1.83
N ILE A 15 -1.82 6.50 -2.13
CA ILE A 15 -0.57 5.90 -2.57
C ILE A 15 0.54 6.38 -1.64
N GLY A 16 1.30 5.44 -1.08
CA GLY A 16 2.45 5.70 -0.24
C GLY A 16 3.70 5.06 -0.84
N LEU A 17 4.78 5.80 -0.88
CA LEU A 17 6.11 5.29 -1.17
C LEU A 17 7.05 5.77 -0.07
N PHE A 18 7.71 4.85 0.61
CA PHE A 18 8.61 5.10 1.73
C PHE A 18 9.98 4.55 1.37
N TYR A 19 10.98 5.40 1.57
CA TYR A 19 12.38 5.04 1.45
C TYR A 19 12.99 5.10 2.84
N GLN A 20 13.67 4.04 3.24
CA GLN A 20 14.37 3.95 4.52
C GLN A 20 15.77 3.37 4.28
N ALA A 21 16.80 4.09 4.69
CA ALA A 21 18.18 3.61 4.69
C ALA A 21 18.91 4.15 5.91
N GLY A 22 19.88 3.39 6.44
CA GLY A 22 20.80 3.88 7.47
C GLY A 22 21.87 4.79 6.87
N PHE A 23 22.47 5.66 7.68
CA PHE A 23 23.53 6.57 7.23
C PHE A 23 24.74 5.84 6.60
N GLU A 24 25.13 4.69 7.16
CA GLU A 24 26.24 3.88 6.63
C GLU A 24 25.83 2.96 5.46
N HIS A 25 24.52 2.82 5.22
CA HIS A 25 23.92 1.84 4.30
C HIS A 25 23.01 2.50 3.26
N PHE A 26 23.38 3.67 2.77
CA PHE A 26 22.56 4.45 1.84
C PHE A 26 22.23 3.70 0.52
N LEU A 27 23.15 2.84 0.07
CA LEU A 27 22.97 2.01 -1.14
C LEU A 27 22.20 0.70 -0.88
N GLN A 28 21.79 0.44 0.36
CA GLN A 28 21.06 -0.76 0.75
C GLN A 28 19.70 -0.38 1.37
N PRO A 29 18.84 0.35 0.64
CA PRO A 29 17.60 0.85 1.21
C PRO A 29 16.54 -0.24 1.32
N ARG A 30 15.61 -0.03 2.25
CA ARG A 30 14.29 -0.62 2.25
C ARG A 30 13.30 0.34 1.58
N LEU A 31 12.61 -0.15 0.56
CA LEU A 31 11.55 0.55 -0.14
C LEU A 31 10.21 -0.08 0.25
N ALA A 32 9.26 0.70 0.73
CA ALA A 32 7.90 0.25 0.96
C ALA A 32 6.93 1.04 0.07
N PHE A 33 6.01 0.33 -0.57
CA PHE A 33 5.00 0.88 -1.44
C PHE A 33 3.62 0.38 -1.03
N ASN A 34 2.66 1.29 -0.92
CA ASN A 34 1.31 0.99 -0.47
C ASN A 34 0.33 1.67 -1.43
N VAL A 35 -0.70 0.94 -1.88
CA VAL A 35 -1.84 1.49 -2.62
C VAL A 35 -3.10 1.02 -1.91
N ASN A 36 -3.94 1.98 -1.53
CA ASN A 36 -5.28 1.72 -1.07
C ASN A 36 -6.24 2.36 -2.06
N PHE A 37 -7.25 1.61 -2.48
CA PHE A 37 -8.31 2.06 -3.36
C PHE A 37 -9.63 1.62 -2.77
N ASP A 38 -10.52 2.56 -2.51
CA ASP A 38 -11.85 2.28 -1.97
C ASP A 38 -12.90 2.87 -2.90
N VAL A 39 -13.91 2.07 -3.27
CA VAL A 39 -14.99 2.48 -4.17
C VAL A 39 -16.35 2.07 -3.63
N ASP A 40 -17.28 3.03 -3.62
CA ASP A 40 -18.68 2.83 -3.29
C ASP A 40 -19.43 2.32 -4.52
N VAL A 41 -19.77 1.03 -4.51
CA VAL A 41 -20.50 0.38 -5.60
C VAL A 41 -21.99 0.74 -5.53
N SER A 42 -22.55 0.79 -4.31
CA SER A 42 -23.94 1.20 -4.08
C SER A 42 -24.08 1.92 -2.74
N LYS A 43 -25.30 2.34 -2.39
CA LYS A 43 -25.59 2.93 -1.07
C LYS A 43 -25.25 1.97 0.08
N HIS A 44 -25.33 0.67 -0.16
CA HIS A 44 -25.15 -0.37 0.84
C HIS A 44 -23.87 -1.18 0.68
N PHE A 45 -23.05 -0.94 -0.35
CA PHE A 45 -21.86 -1.74 -0.61
C PHE A 45 -20.68 -0.88 -1.05
N ALA A 46 -19.53 -1.13 -0.44
CA ALA A 46 -18.23 -0.63 -0.87
C ALA A 46 -17.23 -1.76 -1.02
N ILE A 47 -16.29 -1.58 -1.94
CA ILE A 47 -15.18 -2.49 -2.19
C ILE A 47 -13.89 -1.73 -1.93
N GLY A 48 -12.98 -2.35 -1.19
CA GLY A 48 -11.65 -1.83 -0.92
C GLY A 48 -10.59 -2.81 -1.41
N PHE A 49 -9.61 -2.28 -2.13
CA PHE A 49 -8.40 -2.95 -2.58
C PHE A 49 -7.20 -2.34 -1.86
N LYS A 50 -6.38 -3.18 -1.23
CA LYS A 50 -5.13 -2.76 -0.60
C LYS A 50 -4.01 -3.62 -1.11
N TYR A 51 -2.98 -2.97 -1.66
CA TYR A 51 -1.76 -3.61 -2.11
C TYR A 51 -0.58 -2.98 -1.38
N GLY A 52 0.25 -3.81 -0.76
CA GLY A 52 1.50 -3.41 -0.13
C GLY A 52 2.65 -4.20 -0.74
N GLY A 53 3.79 -3.56 -0.96
CA GLY A 53 5.01 -4.20 -1.41
C GLY A 53 6.19 -3.63 -0.65
N ILE A 54 7.08 -4.47 -0.17
CA ILE A 54 8.34 -4.05 0.45
C ILE A 54 9.48 -4.77 -0.24
N TYR A 55 10.46 -3.98 -0.65
CA TYR A 55 11.74 -4.45 -1.12
C TYR A 55 12.80 -4.09 -0.08
N ASP A 56 13.54 -5.08 0.38
CA ASP A 56 14.59 -4.94 1.38
C ASP A 56 15.88 -5.64 0.90
N VAL A 57 16.96 -4.87 0.80
CA VAL A 57 18.27 -5.37 0.37
C VAL A 57 18.91 -6.25 1.46
N GLN A 58 18.63 -5.96 2.74
CA GLN A 58 19.15 -6.67 3.91
C GLN A 58 18.01 -6.98 4.90
N PRO A 59 17.15 -7.96 4.56
CA PRO A 59 16.06 -8.33 5.46
C PRO A 59 16.63 -8.95 6.73
N VAL A 60 16.05 -8.57 7.88
CA VAL A 60 16.43 -9.09 9.20
C VAL A 60 16.23 -10.61 9.28
N VAL A 61 15.21 -11.11 8.59
CA VAL A 61 14.95 -12.54 8.41
C VAL A 61 15.40 -12.94 7.00
N PRO A 62 16.09 -14.07 6.80
CA PRO A 62 16.58 -14.51 5.49
C PRO A 62 15.43 -15.04 4.62
N ILE A 63 14.54 -14.14 4.20
CA ILE A 63 13.46 -14.37 3.24
C ILE A 63 13.81 -13.70 1.90
N ASN A 64 12.96 -13.91 0.90
CA ASN A 64 13.07 -13.19 -0.37
C ASN A 64 13.06 -11.68 -0.11
N LYS A 65 13.99 -10.98 -0.79
CA LYS A 65 14.20 -9.53 -0.69
C LYS A 65 12.95 -8.71 -1.05
N PHE A 66 11.97 -9.31 -1.72
CA PHE A 66 10.69 -8.69 -2.02
C PHE A 66 9.55 -9.49 -1.41
N TYR A 67 8.67 -8.80 -0.69
CA TYR A 67 7.45 -9.37 -0.13
C TYR A 67 6.28 -8.41 -0.35
N TYR A 68 5.11 -8.98 -0.63
CA TYR A 68 3.91 -8.22 -0.96
C TYR A 68 2.69 -8.74 -0.21
N THR A 69 1.71 -7.86 -0.02
CA THR A 69 0.41 -8.17 0.55
C THR A 69 -0.65 -7.64 -0.40
N LEU A 70 -1.67 -8.45 -0.64
CA LEU A 70 -2.86 -8.05 -1.38
C LEU A 70 -4.07 -8.40 -0.53
N SER A 71 -4.94 -7.43 -0.30
CA SER A 71 -6.15 -7.58 0.49
C SER A 71 -7.31 -6.93 -0.22
N ASN A 72 -8.41 -7.68 -0.28
CA ASN A 72 -9.67 -7.24 -0.86
C ASN A 72 -10.72 -7.27 0.25
N ASN A 73 -11.49 -6.20 0.38
CA ASN A 73 -12.59 -6.11 1.32
C ASN A 73 -13.89 -5.80 0.59
N LEU A 74 -14.98 -6.36 1.12
CA LEU A 74 -16.35 -6.01 0.77
C LEU A 74 -17.00 -5.51 2.05
N ILE A 75 -17.50 -4.28 2.03
CA ILE A 75 -18.07 -3.61 3.19
C ILE A 75 -19.55 -3.40 2.91
N TYR A 76 -20.40 -3.93 3.78
CA TYR A 76 -21.82 -3.61 3.80
C TYR A 76 -22.06 -2.36 4.64
N LYS A 77 -22.80 -1.39 4.10
CA LYS A 77 -23.19 -0.14 4.75
C LYS A 77 -24.69 -0.22 5.09
N LEU A 78 -24.99 -0.15 6.39
CA LEU A 78 -26.36 -0.09 6.91
C LEU A 78 -27.05 1.21 6.49
#